data_AF-A0A950GXG6-F1
#
_entry.id   AF-A0A950GXG6-F1
#
_cell.length_a   1.000
_cell.length_b   1.000
_cell.length_c   1.000
_cell.angle_alpha   90.00
_cell.angle_beta   90.00
_cell.angle_gamma   90.00
#
_symmetry.space_group_name_H-M   'P 1'
#
loop_
_entity.id
_entity.type
_entity.pdbx_description
1 polymer ?
#
loop_
_entity_poly.entity_id
_entity_poly.type
_entity_poly.pdbx_seq_one_letter_code
_entity_poly.pdbx_strand_id
1 'polypeptide(L)'
;RRDGGSVSQRALDTASDVLRSGQLLGFYPEGTRAPDERLHRGHTGVVRVARSCGVPVIPVGISGTRQVQPPGRMIPRPFRRVTVRFGPPLPCGATGANGAAAAATDEEAEARELRLLTDRLMTEIARLSGQEYVDRYAKRSPASGAADSGPAKEAPTPAVAPQPNSALPGRRPPAGAATGSER
;
A
#
# COMPACT_ATOMS: atom_id res chain seq x y z
N ARG A 1 1.77 1.78 31.44
CA ARG A 1 1.23 0.91 30.38
C ARG A 1 2.09 1.07 29.13
N ARG A 2 2.98 0.10 28.88
CA ARG A 2 3.93 0.07 27.74
C ARG A 2 3.81 -1.28 27.00
N ASP A 3 2.59 -1.79 26.87
CA ASP A 3 2.34 -3.15 26.33
C ASP A 3 2.04 -3.13 24.82
N GLY A 4 1.75 -1.96 24.24
CA GLY A 4 1.47 -1.82 22.81
C GLY A 4 2.73 -1.84 21.92
N GLY A 5 3.88 -1.42 22.46
CA GLY A 5 5.13 -1.32 21.70
C GLY A 5 5.74 -2.67 21.36
N SER A 6 5.76 -3.60 22.32
CA SER A 6 6.31 -4.95 22.12
C SER A 6 5.47 -5.81 21.19
N VAL A 7 4.14 -5.70 21.26
CA VAL A 7 3.22 -6.39 20.33
C VAL A 7 3.36 -5.85 18.91
N SER A 8 3.51 -4.53 18.76
CA SER A 8 3.74 -3.91 17.46
C SER A 8 5.08 -4.34 16.86
N GLN A 9 6.13 -4.46 17.68
CA GLN A 9 7.44 -4.90 17.21
C GLN A 9 7.41 -6.34 16.70
N ARG A 10 6.82 -7.28 17.46
CA ARG A 10 6.72 -8.69 17.05
C ARG A 10 5.98 -8.87 15.72
N ALA A 11 4.95 -8.06 15.47
CA ALA A 11 4.23 -8.07 14.19
C ALA A 11 5.12 -7.60 13.03
N LEU A 12 5.98 -6.59 13.24
CA LEU A 12 6.94 -6.12 12.24
C LEU A 12 8.08 -7.12 12.00
N ASP A 13 8.51 -7.83 13.04
CA ASP A 13 9.52 -8.90 12.92
C ASP A 13 8.97 -10.05 12.08
N THR A 14 7.74 -10.51 12.40
CA THR A 14 7.03 -11.54 11.61
C THR A 14 6.84 -11.12 10.16
N ALA A 15 6.49 -9.85 9.94
CA ALA A 15 6.37 -9.29 8.59
C ALA A 15 7.69 -9.34 7.81
N SER A 16 8.81 -9.09 8.48
CA SER A 16 10.14 -9.15 7.87
C SER A 16 10.49 -10.58 7.47
N ASP A 17 10.14 -11.58 8.29
CA ASP A 17 10.38 -12.99 8.00
C ASP A 17 9.59 -13.47 6.78
N VAL A 18 8.31 -13.08 6.67
CA VAL A 18 7.47 -13.34 5.49
C VAL A 18 8.13 -12.77 4.22
N LEU A 19 8.57 -11.51 4.26
CA LEU A 19 9.19 -10.87 3.09
C LEU A 19 10.53 -11.51 2.72
N ARG A 20 11.36 -11.87 3.70
CA ARG A 20 12.64 -12.57 3.48
C ARG A 20 12.45 -13.97 2.90
N SER A 21 11.33 -14.62 3.18
CA SER A 21 10.96 -15.90 2.56
C SER A 21 10.50 -15.78 1.09
N GLY A 22 10.50 -14.56 0.53
CA GLY A 22 10.09 -14.30 -0.86
C GLY A 22 8.57 -14.22 -1.05
N GLN A 23 7.81 -14.12 0.05
CA GLN A 23 6.35 -14.02 0.01
C GLN A 23 5.86 -12.56 -0.08
N LEU A 24 4.58 -12.41 -0.44
CA LEU A 24 3.89 -11.11 -0.50
C LEU A 24 3.19 -10.80 0.83
N LEU A 25 3.30 -9.56 1.29
CA LEU A 25 2.63 -9.08 2.49
C LEU A 25 1.78 -7.83 2.21
N GLY A 26 0.52 -7.87 2.63
CA GLY A 26 -0.40 -6.74 2.55
C GLY A 26 -0.41 -5.93 3.86
N PHE A 27 -0.20 -4.62 3.75
CA PHE A 27 -0.28 -3.71 4.89
C PHE A 27 -1.41 -2.69 4.74
N TYR A 28 -2.07 -2.39 5.85
CA TYR A 28 -2.90 -1.20 5.99
C TYR A 28 -2.10 -0.17 6.80
N PRO A 29 -1.45 0.82 6.16
CA PRO A 29 -0.52 1.73 6.84
C PRO A 29 -1.19 2.56 7.94
N GLU A 30 -2.51 2.73 7.91
CA GLU A 30 -3.29 3.42 8.97
C GLU A 30 -3.46 2.60 10.26
N GLY A 31 -3.24 1.28 10.21
CA GLY A 31 -3.35 0.38 11.36
C GLY A 31 -4.78 0.09 11.85
N THR A 32 -5.79 0.84 11.41
CA THR A 32 -7.21 0.60 11.74
C THR A 32 -8.09 0.92 10.55
N ARG A 33 -9.34 0.41 10.54
CA ARG A 33 -10.33 0.83 9.55
C ARG A 33 -10.83 2.23 9.92
N ALA A 34 -10.72 3.18 8.98
CA ALA A 34 -11.23 4.52 9.16
C ALA A 34 -12.74 4.50 9.49
N PRO A 35 -13.19 5.23 10.53
CA PRO A 35 -14.62 5.38 10.82
C PRO A 35 -15.32 6.27 9.77
N ASP A 36 -14.58 7.19 9.16
CA ASP A 36 -15.04 8.11 8.11
C ASP A 36 -14.59 7.65 6.70
N GLU A 37 -14.94 8.40 5.66
CA GLU A 37 -14.56 8.13 4.25
C GLU A 37 -13.18 8.70 3.90
N ARG A 38 -12.32 8.90 4.91
CA ARG A 38 -11.06 9.61 4.79
C ARG A 38 -9.88 8.68 4.99
N LEU A 39 -8.79 9.03 4.34
CA LEU A 39 -7.50 8.38 4.52
C LEU A 39 -6.75 9.11 5.63
N HIS A 40 -6.39 8.40 6.70
CA HIS A 40 -5.69 8.94 7.86
C HIS A 40 -4.18 8.86 7.74
N ARG A 41 -3.48 9.48 8.69
CA ARG A 41 -2.02 9.43 8.77
C ARG A 41 -1.53 8.00 8.91
N GLY A 42 -0.69 7.57 7.97
CA GLY A 42 -0.05 6.25 8.00
C GLY A 42 1.07 6.16 9.03
N HIS A 43 1.28 4.97 9.60
CA HIS A 43 2.41 4.63 10.45
C HIS A 43 3.66 4.28 9.64
N THR A 44 4.84 4.58 10.16
CA THR A 44 6.13 4.36 9.48
C THR A 44 6.59 2.91 9.44
N GLY A 45 5.90 2.01 10.15
CA GLY A 45 6.27 0.59 10.26
C GLY A 45 6.39 -0.13 8.91
N VAL A 46 5.51 0.19 7.95
CA VAL A 46 5.56 -0.34 6.57
C VAL A 46 6.89 -0.04 5.90
N VAL A 47 7.30 1.23 5.93
CA VAL A 47 8.53 1.67 5.28
C VAL A 47 9.76 1.13 6.01
N ARG A 48 9.71 1.03 7.34
CA ARG A 48 10.79 0.42 8.15
C ARG A 48 11.06 -1.02 7.74
N VAL A 49 10.00 -1.84 7.65
CA VAL A 49 10.11 -3.25 7.25
C VAL A 49 10.56 -3.37 5.79
N ALA A 50 10.00 -2.56 4.90
CA ALA A 50 10.39 -2.59 3.49
C ALA A 50 11.86 -2.21 3.28
N ARG A 51 12.34 -1.17 3.99
CA ARG A 51 13.74 -0.73 3.97
C ARG A 51 14.68 -1.80 4.52
N SER A 52 14.35 -2.40 5.67
CA SER A 52 15.18 -3.44 6.30
C SER A 52 15.26 -4.72 5.48
N CYS A 53 14.22 -5.02 4.68
CA CYS A 53 14.18 -6.17 3.78
C CYS A 53 14.68 -5.85 2.38
N GLY A 54 14.97 -4.59 2.05
CA GLY A 54 15.41 -4.17 0.72
C GLY A 54 14.35 -4.37 -0.37
N VAL A 55 13.07 -4.35 -0.01
CA VAL A 55 11.95 -4.60 -0.95
C VAL A 55 11.20 -3.31 -1.29
N PRO A 56 10.64 -3.20 -2.50
CA PRO A 56 9.78 -2.06 -2.84
C PRO A 56 8.39 -2.19 -2.21
N VAL A 57 7.70 -1.06 -2.03
CA VAL A 57 6.30 -1.02 -1.60
C VAL A 57 5.41 -0.63 -2.77
N ILE A 58 4.37 -1.42 -3.04
CA ILE A 58 3.39 -1.10 -4.09
C ILE A 58 2.19 -0.40 -3.43
N PRO A 59 1.92 0.90 -3.73
CA PRO A 59 0.74 1.58 -3.22
C PRO A 59 -0.52 1.00 -3.86
N VAL A 60 -1.54 0.72 -3.03
CA VAL A 60 -2.82 0.16 -3.47
C VAL A 60 -3.97 1.04 -2.96
N GLY A 61 -4.74 1.60 -3.88
CA GLY A 61 -5.96 2.32 -3.57
C GLY A 61 -7.18 1.43 -3.76
N ILE A 62 -8.05 1.37 -2.75
CA ILE A 62 -9.31 0.62 -2.79
C ILE A 62 -10.47 1.59 -2.60
N SER A 63 -11.47 1.52 -3.49
CA SER A 63 -12.69 2.33 -3.42
C SER A 63 -13.94 1.49 -3.69
N GLY A 64 -15.11 1.98 -3.27
CA GLY A 64 -16.39 1.27 -3.42
C GLY A 64 -16.75 0.31 -2.28
N THR A 65 -15.82 0.04 -1.35
CA THR A 65 -16.01 -0.94 -0.26
C THR A 65 -17.07 -0.50 0.75
N ARG A 66 -17.19 0.80 1.04
CA ARG A 66 -18.20 1.32 1.97
C ARG A 66 -19.62 1.19 1.43
N GLN A 67 -19.80 1.30 0.12
CA GLN A 67 -21.08 1.10 -0.55
C GLN A 67 -21.47 -0.38 -0.58
N VAL A 68 -20.47 -1.27 -0.66
CA VAL A 68 -20.64 -2.73 -0.54
C VAL A 68 -21.03 -3.07 0.90
N GLN A 69 -20.28 -2.63 1.90
CA GLN A 69 -20.56 -2.95 3.30
C GLN A 69 -20.41 -1.71 4.20
N PRO A 70 -21.49 -0.93 4.39
CA PRO A 70 -21.48 0.20 5.30
C PRO A 70 -21.17 -0.22 6.75
N PRO A 71 -20.54 0.65 7.56
CA PRO A 71 -20.33 0.40 8.98
C PRO A 71 -21.65 0.02 9.68
N GLY A 72 -21.61 -1.00 10.54
CA GLY A 72 -22.78 -1.51 11.25
C GLY A 72 -23.63 -2.53 10.49
N ARG A 73 -23.33 -2.83 9.21
CA ARG A 73 -23.96 -3.95 8.50
C ARG A 73 -23.12 -5.22 8.51
N MET A 74 -23.77 -6.32 8.87
CA MET A 74 -23.18 -7.65 8.79
C MET A 74 -23.14 -8.23 7.38
N ILE A 75 -24.11 -7.90 6.53
CA ILE A 75 -24.24 -8.47 5.18
C ILE A 75 -23.93 -7.41 4.11
N PRO A 76 -23.00 -7.68 3.17
CA PRO A 76 -22.73 -6.81 2.03
C PRO A 76 -23.94 -6.63 1.11
N ARG A 77 -24.04 -5.49 0.44
CA ARG A 77 -25.03 -5.19 -0.59
C ARG A 77 -24.61 -5.82 -1.92
N PRO A 78 -25.47 -6.64 -2.56
CA PRO A 78 -25.14 -7.22 -3.86
C PRO A 78 -25.09 -6.15 -4.96
N PHE A 79 -24.47 -6.49 -6.10
CA PHE A 79 -24.36 -5.66 -7.30
C PHE A 79 -23.69 -4.28 -7.09
N ARG A 80 -22.78 -4.19 -6.10
CA ARG A 80 -21.94 -3.01 -5.86
C ARG A 80 -20.51 -3.28 -6.32
N ARG A 81 -19.86 -2.25 -6.85
CA ARG A 81 -18.53 -2.33 -7.45
C ARG A 81 -17.44 -1.96 -6.44
N VAL A 82 -16.42 -2.80 -6.33
CA VAL A 82 -15.14 -2.44 -5.71
C VAL A 82 -14.14 -2.16 -6.83
N THR A 83 -13.35 -1.10 -6.69
CA THR A 83 -12.25 -0.81 -7.60
C THR A 83 -10.94 -0.86 -6.83
N VAL A 84 -9.98 -1.63 -7.35
CA VAL A 84 -8.61 -1.72 -6.81
C VAL A 84 -7.67 -1.15 -7.85
N ARG A 85 -6.82 -0.21 -7.45
CA ARG A 85 -5.83 0.43 -8.32
C ARG A 85 -4.45 0.29 -7.70
N PHE A 86 -3.50 -0.20 -8.49
CA PHE A 86 -2.10 -0.36 -8.11
C PHE A 86 -1.31 0.81 -8.70
N GLY A 87 -0.47 1.45 -7.88
CA GLY A 87 0.46 2.46 -8.35
C GLY A 87 1.86 1.89 -8.64
N PRO A 88 2.79 2.74 -9.08
CA PRO A 88 4.16 2.33 -9.35
C PRO A 88 4.87 1.89 -8.06
N PRO A 89 5.79 0.91 -8.12
CA PRO A 89 6.59 0.51 -6.96
C PRO A 89 7.38 1.70 -6.39
N LEU A 90 7.26 1.92 -5.08
CA LEU A 90 8.05 2.89 -4.34
C LEU A 90 9.30 2.18 -3.81
N PRO A 91 10.51 2.58 -4.24
CA PRO A 91 11.73 2.06 -3.65
C PRO A 91 11.83 2.54 -2.20
N CYS A 92 11.95 1.61 -1.27
CA CYS A 92 12.21 1.90 0.15
C CYS A 92 13.64 1.57 0.55
N GLY A 93 14.47 1.11 -0.39
CA GLY A 93 15.89 0.89 -0.19
C GLY A 93 16.68 2.19 -0.08
N ALA A 94 17.84 2.12 0.58
CA ALA A 94 18.77 3.24 0.62
C ALA A 94 19.17 3.63 -0.81
N THR A 95 18.79 4.84 -1.24
CA THR A 95 19.24 5.38 -2.52
C THR A 95 20.70 5.80 -2.36
N GLY A 96 21.64 4.96 -2.80
CA GLY A 96 23.10 5.21 -2.87
C GLY A 96 23.81 5.05 -1.51
N ALA A 97 24.96 4.38 -1.37
CA ALA A 97 25.91 3.77 -2.29
C ALA A 97 26.45 2.48 -1.62
N ASN A 98 27.23 1.70 -2.37
CA ASN A 98 28.17 0.66 -1.93
C ASN A 98 28.42 0.58 -0.42
N GLY A 99 28.47 -0.62 0.15
CA GLY A 99 28.79 -0.91 1.57
C GLY A 99 30.03 -0.19 2.13
N ALA A 100 29.90 1.10 2.37
CA ALA A 100 30.91 2.00 2.86
C ALA A 100 30.18 3.06 3.69
N ALA A 101 30.50 3.05 4.97
CA ALA A 101 30.09 4.00 6.00
C ALA A 101 28.61 4.00 6.36
N ALA A 102 28.24 3.06 7.23
CA ALA A 102 27.45 3.40 8.41
C ALA A 102 28.23 4.45 9.25
N ALA A 103 28.38 5.66 8.73
CA ALA A 103 28.81 6.81 9.51
C ALA A 103 27.55 7.31 10.21
N ALA A 104 27.46 7.02 11.51
CA ALA A 104 26.45 7.51 12.47
C ALA A 104 25.33 8.32 11.82
N THR A 105 24.38 7.62 11.17
CA THR A 105 23.20 8.29 10.65
C THR A 105 22.46 8.83 11.86
N ASP A 106 22.31 10.14 11.91
CA ASP A 106 21.47 10.80 12.88
C ASP A 106 20.10 10.09 12.89
N GLU A 107 19.75 9.48 14.03
CA GLU A 107 18.49 8.75 14.20
C GLU A 107 17.30 9.64 13.82
N GLU A 108 17.42 10.96 14.05
CA GLU A 108 16.41 11.92 13.63
C GLU A 108 16.32 12.05 12.11
N ALA A 109 17.45 12.06 11.40
CA ALA A 109 17.48 12.12 9.94
C ALA A 109 16.84 10.87 9.32
N GLU A 110 17.14 9.69 9.86
CA GLU A 110 16.51 8.44 9.43
C GLU A 110 15.00 8.45 9.71
N ALA A 111 14.59 8.88 10.91
CA ALA A 111 13.17 8.99 11.26
C ALA A 111 12.41 9.97 10.34
N ARG A 112 13.04 11.09 9.97
CA ARG A 112 12.49 12.05 9.00
C ARG A 112 12.35 11.44 7.62
N GLU A 113 13.35 10.72 7.12
CA GLU A 113 13.30 10.03 5.83
C GLU A 113 12.16 8.98 5.79
N LEU A 114 12.07 8.14 6.82
CA LEU A 114 10.99 7.16 6.94
C LEU A 114 9.60 7.81 6.94
N ARG A 115 9.47 8.96 7.60
CA ARG A 115 8.23 9.74 7.61
C ARG A 115 7.90 10.27 6.20
N LEU A 116 8.86 10.90 5.51
CA LEU A 116 8.68 11.41 4.16
C LEU A 116 8.27 10.33 3.16
N LEU A 117 8.92 9.16 3.22
CA LEU A 117 8.55 8.01 2.39
C LEU A 117 7.14 7.49 2.72
N THR A 118 6.76 7.49 3.99
CA THR A 118 5.42 7.12 4.42
C THR A 118 4.38 8.12 3.93
N ASP A 119 4.67 9.42 4.00
CA ASP A 119 3.78 10.48 3.49
C ASP A 119 3.59 10.39 1.99
N ARG A 120 4.67 10.09 1.24
CA ARG A 120 4.59 9.80 -0.20
C ARG A 120 3.72 8.59 -0.49
N LEU A 121 3.89 7.50 0.25
CA LEU A 121 3.06 6.30 0.15
C LEU A 121 1.58 6.63 0.38
N MET A 122 1.26 7.37 1.45
CA MET A 122 -0.12 7.75 1.77
C MET A 122 -0.72 8.67 0.71
N THR A 123 0.07 9.60 0.16
CA THR A 123 -0.37 10.49 -0.92
C THR A 123 -0.74 9.69 -2.17
N GLU A 124 0.06 8.69 -2.55
CA GLU A 124 -0.28 7.81 -3.68
C GLU A 124 -1.53 6.97 -3.40
N ILE A 125 -1.67 6.43 -2.18
CA ILE A 125 -2.89 5.69 -1.81
C ILE A 125 -4.12 6.59 -1.89
N ALA A 126 -4.05 7.84 -1.40
CA ALA A 126 -5.13 8.81 -1.49
C ALA A 126 -5.52 9.08 -2.96
N ARG A 127 -4.53 9.34 -3.82
CA ARG A 127 -4.74 9.54 -5.26
C ARG A 127 -5.39 8.33 -5.93
N LEU A 128 -4.93 7.12 -5.62
CA LEU A 128 -5.43 5.88 -6.21
C LEU A 128 -6.85 5.56 -5.73
N SER A 129 -7.12 5.75 -4.44
CA SER A 129 -8.43 5.46 -3.81
C SER A 129 -9.47 6.56 -4.05
N GLY A 130 -9.05 7.80 -4.30
CA GLY A 130 -9.92 8.97 -4.36
C GLY A 130 -10.38 9.48 -3.00
N GLN A 131 -9.76 9.02 -1.90
CA GLN A 131 -10.10 9.43 -0.54
C GLN A 131 -9.41 10.74 -0.16
N GLU A 132 -10.06 11.54 0.68
CA GLU A 132 -9.48 12.76 1.27
C GLU A 132 -8.41 12.37 2.30
N TYR A 133 -7.17 12.81 2.13
CA TYR A 133 -6.10 12.58 3.11
C TYR A 133 -6.16 13.58 4.27
N VAL A 134 -6.04 13.07 5.49
CA VAL A 134 -5.97 13.86 6.71
C VAL A 134 -4.74 13.48 7.52
N ASP A 135 -3.89 14.47 7.82
CA ASP A 135 -2.68 14.29 8.61
C ASP A 135 -2.97 14.19 10.13
N ARG A 136 -3.77 13.19 10.50
CA ARG A 136 -3.99 12.78 11.89
C ARG A 136 -4.23 11.29 11.96
N TYR A 137 -3.77 10.65 13.04
CA TYR A 137 -4.08 9.25 13.28
C TYR A 137 -5.57 9.04 13.53
N ALA A 138 -6.11 7.92 13.05
CA ALA A 138 -7.48 7.53 13.30
C ALA A 138 -7.70 7.24 14.79
N LYS A 139 -8.83 7.67 15.35
CA LYS A 139 -9.24 7.25 16.70
C LYS A 139 -9.78 5.83 16.62
N ARG A 140 -9.32 4.95 17.51
CA ARG A 140 -9.84 3.58 17.60
C ARG A 140 -11.32 3.64 17.99
N SER A 141 -12.22 3.22 17.12
CA SER A 141 -13.63 3.07 17.48
C SER A 141 -13.81 1.85 18.39
N PRO A 142 -14.68 1.92 19.42
CA PRO A 142 -14.92 0.81 20.35
C PRO A 142 -15.51 -0.46 19.67
N ALA A 143 -15.96 -0.36 18.43
CA ALA A 143 -16.47 -1.47 17.63
C ALA A 143 -15.37 -2.37 17.00
N SER A 144 -14.07 -2.10 17.21
CA SER A 144 -12.96 -2.91 16.66
C SER A 144 -12.21 -3.75 17.72
N GLY A 145 -12.95 -4.27 18.70
CA GLY A 145 -12.46 -5.36 19.54
C GLY A 145 -12.27 -6.64 18.69
N ALA A 146 -11.07 -7.21 18.75
CA ALA A 146 -10.70 -8.51 18.19
C ALA A 146 -10.71 -8.63 16.64
N ALA A 147 -9.74 -7.98 15.99
CA ALA A 147 -9.03 -8.68 14.92
C ALA A 147 -7.70 -9.12 15.52
N ASP A 148 -7.78 -10.23 16.26
CA ASP A 148 -6.62 -11.02 16.65
C ASP A 148 -5.84 -11.34 15.37
N SER A 149 -4.56 -11.02 15.34
CA SER A 149 -3.63 -11.53 14.33
C SER A 149 -3.41 -13.01 14.63
N GLY A 150 -4.45 -13.81 14.39
CA GLY A 150 -4.34 -15.26 14.33
C GLY A 150 -3.34 -15.64 13.24
N PRO A 151 -2.75 -16.84 13.32
CA PRO A 151 -1.75 -17.28 12.36
C PRO A 151 -2.30 -17.10 10.96
N ALA A 152 -1.51 -16.48 10.08
CA ALA A 152 -1.83 -16.32 8.68
C ALA A 152 -2.24 -17.70 8.14
N LYS A 153 -3.56 -17.91 7.95
CA LYS A 153 -4.04 -19.07 7.23
C LYS A 153 -3.43 -18.94 5.84
N GLU A 154 -2.60 -19.94 5.53
CA GLU A 154 -1.93 -20.17 4.26
C GLU A 154 -2.75 -19.58 3.12
N ALA A 155 -2.25 -18.46 2.58
CA ALA A 155 -2.87 -17.83 1.43
C ALA A 155 -2.85 -18.87 0.30
N PRO A 156 -3.97 -19.12 -0.40
CA PRO A 156 -3.94 -19.98 -1.56
C PRO A 156 -2.89 -19.40 -2.51
N THR A 157 -1.90 -20.22 -2.88
CA THR A 157 -0.87 -19.87 -3.85
C THR A 157 -1.59 -19.30 -5.07
N PRO A 158 -1.40 -18.02 -5.45
CA PRO A 158 -1.89 -17.58 -6.74
C PRO A 158 -1.02 -18.30 -7.77
N ALA A 159 -1.57 -19.33 -8.39
CA ALA A 159 -1.05 -19.91 -9.63
C ALA A 159 -1.22 -18.87 -10.74
N VAL A 160 -0.44 -17.79 -10.70
CA VAL A 160 -0.22 -16.90 -11.82
C VAL A 160 1.04 -17.42 -12.51
N ALA A 161 0.83 -18.24 -13.54
CA ALA A 161 1.88 -18.53 -14.50
C ALA A 161 2.39 -17.19 -15.09
N PRO A 162 3.70 -17.01 -15.31
CA PRO A 162 4.21 -15.83 -15.98
C PRO A 162 3.71 -15.83 -17.43
N GLN A 163 2.70 -15.03 -17.73
CA GLN A 163 2.33 -14.72 -19.10
C GLN A 163 3.41 -13.79 -19.67
N PRO A 164 4.04 -14.11 -20.82
CA PRO A 164 4.95 -13.19 -21.47
C PRO A 164 4.19 -11.93 -21.88
N ASN A 165 4.77 -10.77 -21.60
CA ASN A 165 4.26 -9.45 -22.00
C ASN A 165 3.85 -9.46 -23.48
N SER A 166 2.55 -9.54 -23.76
CA SER A 166 2.03 -9.26 -25.09
C SER A 166 2.10 -7.74 -25.28
N ALA A 167 3.01 -7.31 -26.15
CA ALA A 167 3.16 -5.94 -26.59
C ALA A 167 1.78 -5.28 -26.85
N LEU A 168 1.59 -4.05 -26.33
CA LEU A 168 0.44 -3.22 -26.68
C LEU A 168 0.36 -3.09 -28.21
N PRO A 169 -0.79 -3.36 -28.87
CA PRO A 169 -0.95 -2.99 -30.27
C PRO A 169 -0.91 -1.46 -30.39
N GLY A 170 0.00 -1.00 -31.27
CA GLY A 170 0.31 0.40 -31.49
C GLY A 170 -0.92 1.25 -31.83
N ARG A 171 -0.90 2.48 -31.30
CA ARG A 171 -1.79 3.56 -31.75
C ARG A 171 -1.67 3.72 -33.26
N ARG A 172 -2.76 3.50 -33.99
CA ARG A 172 -2.90 3.99 -35.37
C ARG A 172 -2.94 5.52 -35.33
N PRO A 173 -2.11 6.24 -36.10
CA PRO A 173 -2.29 7.68 -36.27
C PRO A 173 -3.57 7.97 -37.08
N PRO A 174 -4.21 9.12 -36.88
CA PRO A 174 -5.40 9.51 -37.65
C PRO A 174 -5.01 9.77 -39.11
N ALA A 175 -5.84 9.27 -40.03
CA ALA A 175 -5.67 9.44 -41.47
C ALA A 175 -5.73 10.92 -41.84
N GLY A 176 -4.66 11.43 -42.44
CA GLY A 176 -4.63 12.73 -43.07
C GLY A 176 -5.56 12.73 -44.29
N ALA A 177 -6.47 13.70 -44.31
CA ALA A 177 -7.18 14.09 -45.52
C ALA A 177 -6.24 14.98 -46.34
N ALA A 178 -5.82 14.49 -47.51
CA ALA A 178 -5.22 15.31 -48.55
C ALA A 178 -5.87 14.96 -49.89
N THR A 179 -6.66 15.91 -50.38
CA THR A 179 -6.65 16.44 -51.75
C THR A 179 -6.71 15.48 -52.96
N GLY A 180 -7.83 15.56 -53.70
CA GLY A 180 -7.83 15.99 -55.10
C GLY A 180 -7.79 14.92 -56.20
N SER A 181 -8.86 14.85 -57.02
CA SER A 181 -8.81 14.92 -58.49
C SER A 181 -10.22 14.71 -59.10
N GLU A 182 -10.42 15.35 -60.27
CA GLU A 182 -11.51 15.26 -61.26
C GLU A 182 -12.71 16.21 -61.01
N ARG A 183 -12.99 17.23 -61.84
CA ARG A 183 -12.75 17.46 -63.28
C ARG A 183 -12.40 18.91 -63.58
#